data_AF-A0A1I2B6H7-F1
#
_entry.id   AF-A0A1I2B6H7-F1
#
_cell.length_a   1.000
_cell.length_b   1.000
_cell.length_c   1.000
_cell.angle_alpha   90.00
_cell.angle_beta   90.00
_cell.angle_gamma   90.00
#
_symmetry.space_group_name_H-M   'P 1'
#
loop_
_entity.id
_entity.type
_entity.pdbx_description
1 polymer ?
#
loop_
_entity_poly.entity_id
_entity_poly.type
_entity_poly.pdbx_seq_one_letter_code
_entity_poly.pdbx_strand_id
1 'polypeptide(L)'
;MAGNALYDDGRVCLDAEALTLRRYYFPFATSKRIPYSAIRGVDVRPLTWLTGKGRLWGSAHPRYWLPLDATRLRKDTAVVLDLGGRVRPTFTPDDPERVRQLLHRSTG
;
A
#
# COMPACT_ATOMS: atom_id res chain seq x y z
N MET A 1 19.02 -1.37 9.90
CA MET A 1 19.81 -1.08 8.69
C MET A 1 18.83 -0.73 7.58
N ALA A 2 18.81 0.52 7.13
CA ALA A 2 18.02 0.91 5.97
C ALA A 2 18.81 0.48 4.73
N GLY A 3 18.46 -0.67 4.15
CA GLY A 3 18.84 -0.95 2.77
C GLY A 3 18.34 0.21 1.91
N ASN A 4 19.17 0.67 0.97
CA ASN A 4 18.90 1.84 0.14
C ASN A 4 17.48 1.77 -0.47
N ALA A 5 16.58 2.65 -0.03
CA ALA A 5 15.19 2.63 -0.47
C ALA A 5 15.12 2.92 -1.98
N LEU A 6 14.44 2.05 -2.72
CA LEU A 6 14.19 2.22 -4.17
C LEU A 6 13.06 3.21 -4.43
N TYR A 7 12.17 3.39 -3.44
CA TYR A 7 11.10 4.36 -3.39
C TYR A 7 10.73 4.63 -1.94
N ASP A 8 10.49 5.90 -1.59
CA ASP A 8 9.98 6.29 -0.28
C ASP A 8 9.20 7.61 -0.39
N ASP A 9 7.93 7.61 -0.04
CA ASP A 9 7.06 8.80 -0.02
C ASP A 9 6.61 9.21 1.41
N GLY A 10 7.28 8.70 2.43
CA GLY A 10 6.91 8.95 3.82
C GLY A 10 5.73 8.10 4.32
N ARG A 11 4.96 7.44 3.46
CA ARG A 11 3.90 6.47 3.85
C ARG A 11 4.20 5.06 3.37
N VAL A 12 4.82 4.95 2.21
CA VAL A 12 5.17 3.71 1.54
C VAL A 12 6.66 3.76 1.26
N CYS A 13 7.35 2.68 1.60
CA CYS A 13 8.77 2.52 1.35
C CYS A 13 9.00 1.15 0.70
N LEU A 14 9.67 1.10 -0.45
CA LEU A 14 10.08 -0.13 -1.11
C LEU A 14 11.60 -0.18 -1.06
N ASP A 15 12.14 -1.25 -0.50
CA ASP A 15 13.57 -1.55 -0.54
C ASP A 15 13.82 -2.80 -1.40
N ALA A 16 15.03 -3.36 -1.34
CA ALA A 16 15.40 -4.54 -2.13
C ALA A 16 14.62 -5.81 -1.75
N GLU A 17 14.06 -5.89 -0.54
CA GLU A 17 13.50 -7.14 0.01
C GLU A 17 11.99 -7.07 0.25
N ALA A 18 11.47 -5.88 0.56
CA ALA A 18 10.11 -5.73 1.02
C ALA A 18 9.51 -4.34 0.72
N LEU A 19 8.17 -4.33 0.73
CA LEU A 19 7.36 -3.13 0.81
C LEU A 19 6.98 -2.87 2.27
N THR A 20 7.08 -1.63 2.71
CA THR A 20 6.69 -1.17 4.05
C THR A 20 5.58 -0.14 3.95
N LEU A 21 4.42 -0.45 4.52
CA LEU A 21 3.31 0.47 4.72
C LEU A 21 3.41 1.07 6.12
N ARG A 22 3.71 2.36 6.22
CA ARG A 22 3.72 3.08 7.49
C ARG A 22 2.28 3.37 7.93
N ARG A 23 2.09 3.51 9.25
CA ARG A 23 0.79 3.86 9.84
C ARG A 23 -0.34 2.90 9.45
N TYR A 24 0.00 1.61 9.37
CA TYR A 24 -0.90 0.58 8.88
C TYR A 24 -1.89 0.11 9.95
N TYR A 25 -1.38 -0.28 11.12
CA TYR A 25 -2.20 -0.92 12.16
C TYR A 25 -2.86 0.12 13.07
N PHE A 26 -4.19 0.12 13.07
CA PHE A 26 -5.00 0.89 14.02
C PHE A 26 -4.96 0.21 15.40
N PRO A 27 -4.91 0.97 16.52
CA PRO A 27 -4.88 2.44 16.62
C PRO A 27 -3.47 3.06 16.69
N PHE A 28 -2.41 2.24 16.78
CA PHE A 28 -1.07 2.72 17.12
C PHE A 28 -0.22 3.22 15.96
N ALA A 29 -0.73 3.15 14.72
CA ALA A 29 -0.05 3.60 13.52
C ALA A 29 1.33 2.94 13.31
N THR A 30 1.47 1.69 13.75
CA THR A 30 2.69 0.91 13.48
C THR A 30 2.75 0.47 12.03
N SER A 31 3.97 0.27 11.54
CA SER A 31 4.22 -0.10 10.15
C SER A 31 3.95 -1.59 9.90
N LYS A 32 3.53 -1.93 8.69
CA LYS A 32 3.45 -3.29 8.18
C LYS A 32 4.52 -3.47 7.10
N ARG A 33 5.50 -4.35 7.35
CA ARG A 33 6.49 -4.79 6.36
C ARG A 33 6.00 -6.06 5.69
N ILE A 34 6.08 -6.11 4.36
CA ILE A 34 5.55 -7.16 3.50
C ILE A 34 6.68 -7.58 2.54
N PRO A 35 7.31 -8.74 2.75
CA PRO A 35 8.29 -9.30 1.82
C PRO A 35 7.67 -9.50 0.43
N TYR A 36 8.45 -9.29 -0.63
CA TYR A 36 7.94 -9.47 -1.99
C TYR A 36 7.49 -10.91 -2.27
N SER A 37 8.13 -11.91 -1.66
CA SER A 37 7.74 -13.32 -1.74
C SER A 37 6.34 -13.63 -1.16
N ALA A 38 5.80 -12.75 -0.33
CA ALA A 38 4.44 -12.89 0.20
C ALA A 38 3.36 -12.29 -0.72
N ILE A 39 3.76 -11.50 -1.72
CA ILE A 39 2.85 -10.83 -2.64
C ILE A 39 2.53 -11.78 -3.79
N ARG A 40 1.26 -12.20 -3.90
CA ARG A 40 0.77 -13.09 -4.95
C ARG A 40 0.20 -12.35 -6.14
N GLY A 41 -0.16 -11.08 -5.95
CA GLY A 41 -0.73 -10.24 -6.98
C GLY A 41 -0.75 -8.78 -6.58
N VAL A 42 -0.64 -7.91 -7.58
CA VAL A 42 -0.68 -6.46 -7.44
C VAL A 42 -1.69 -5.91 -8.43
N ASP A 43 -2.59 -5.09 -7.94
CA ASP A 43 -3.63 -4.48 -8.77
C ASP A 43 -3.64 -2.96 -8.54
N VAL A 44 -3.67 -2.20 -9.63
CA VAL A 44 -3.70 -0.73 -9.62
C VAL A 44 -5.06 -0.29 -10.12
N ARG A 45 -5.83 0.35 -9.24
CA ARG A 45 -7.22 0.70 -9.51
C ARG A 45 -7.49 2.19 -9.29
N PRO A 46 -8.44 2.78 -10.02
CA PRO A 46 -8.93 4.13 -9.71
C PRO A 46 -9.44 4.22 -8.26
N LEU A 47 -9.03 5.26 -7.54
CA LEU A 47 -9.53 5.56 -6.21
C LEU A 47 -10.77 6.44 -6.33
N THR A 48 -11.92 5.86 -6.00
CA THR A 48 -13.22 6.53 -6.00
C THR A 48 -13.73 6.74 -4.57
N TRP A 49 -14.78 7.55 -4.41
CA TRP A 49 -15.46 7.69 -3.12
C TRP A 49 -15.96 6.35 -2.57
N LEU A 50 -16.42 5.45 -3.44
CA LEU A 50 -16.88 4.11 -3.08
C LEU A 50 -15.73 3.17 -2.64
N THR A 51 -14.53 3.36 -3.20
CA THR A 51 -13.35 2.54 -2.86
C THR A 51 -12.47 3.17 -1.78
N GLY A 52 -12.96 4.20 -1.09
CA GLY A 52 -12.32 4.73 0.12
C GLY A 52 -11.53 6.03 -0.06
N LYS A 53 -11.78 6.84 -1.11
CA LYS A 53 -11.12 8.16 -1.29
C LYS A 53 -11.25 9.07 -0.06
N GLY A 54 -12.43 9.08 0.57
CA GLY A 54 -12.68 9.84 1.80
C GLY A 54 -12.29 9.14 3.10
N ARG A 55 -11.77 7.91 3.04
CA ARG A 55 -11.41 7.14 4.24
C ARG A 55 -10.05 7.62 4.74
N LEU A 56 -9.98 8.03 6.00
CA LEU A 56 -8.72 8.42 6.63
C LEU A 56 -7.87 7.19 6.98
N TRP A 57 -8.48 6.18 7.60
CA TRP A 57 -7.82 4.95 8.06
C TRP A 57 -8.81 3.78 8.12
N GLY A 58 -8.33 2.56 7.90
CA GLY A 58 -9.08 1.33 8.10
C GLY A 58 -9.86 0.92 6.86
N SER A 59 -11.05 0.38 7.05
CA SER A 59 -11.80 -0.29 6.00
C SER A 59 -13.23 0.24 5.90
N ALA A 60 -13.75 0.33 4.68
CA ALA A 60 -15.19 0.44 4.41
C ALA A 60 -15.79 -0.91 3.96
N HIS A 61 -14.94 -1.88 3.62
CA HIS A 61 -15.33 -3.17 3.07
C HIS A 61 -14.34 -4.23 3.58
N PRO A 62 -14.80 -5.31 4.24
CA PRO A 62 -13.95 -6.20 5.05
C PRO A 62 -12.79 -6.88 4.29
N ARG A 63 -12.81 -6.86 2.96
CA ARG A 63 -11.71 -7.34 2.10
C ARG A 63 -10.55 -6.36 1.92
N TYR A 64 -10.73 -5.06 2.17
CA TYR A 64 -9.69 -4.05 1.91
C TYR A 64 -9.33 -3.32 3.20
N TRP A 65 -8.04 -3.10 3.45
CA TRP A 65 -7.58 -2.33 4.60
C TRP A 65 -6.64 -1.21 4.14
N LEU A 66 -7.02 0.02 4.44
CA LEU A 66 -6.26 1.21 4.10
C LEU A 66 -5.46 1.70 5.31
N PRO A 67 -4.15 2.00 5.18
CA PRO A 67 -3.37 2.64 6.25
C PRO A 67 -3.85 4.08 6.49
N LEU A 68 -3.40 4.70 7.58
CA LEU A 68 -3.69 6.10 7.86
C LEU A 68 -3.06 7.00 6.79
N ASP A 69 -3.89 7.77 6.08
CA ASP A 69 -3.43 8.75 5.08
C ASP A 69 -4.37 9.95 4.99
N ALA A 70 -3.93 11.09 5.55
CA ALA A 70 -4.67 12.35 5.49
C ALA A 70 -4.66 13.01 4.10
N THR A 71 -3.78 12.57 3.20
CA THR A 71 -3.67 13.12 1.83
C THR A 71 -4.47 12.36 0.80
N ARG A 72 -5.10 11.23 1.18
CA ARG A 72 -5.81 10.32 0.28
C ARG A 72 -6.89 10.99 -0.56
N LEU A 73 -7.55 12.02 -0.02
CA LEU A 73 -8.56 12.81 -0.73
C LEU A 73 -8.03 13.46 -2.02
N ARG A 74 -6.71 13.69 -2.11
CA ARG A 74 -6.04 14.28 -3.27
C ARG A 74 -5.45 13.23 -4.22
N LYS A 75 -5.67 11.94 -3.95
CA LYS A 75 -5.16 10.82 -4.74
C LYS A 75 -6.28 10.22 -5.58
N ASP A 76 -5.92 9.73 -6.76
CA ASP A 76 -6.86 9.16 -7.73
C ASP A 76 -6.56 7.70 -8.05
N THR A 77 -5.54 7.11 -7.41
CA THR A 77 -5.11 5.74 -7.68
C THR A 77 -4.78 5.03 -6.38
N ALA A 78 -5.21 3.79 -6.27
CA ALA A 78 -4.89 2.89 -5.18
C ALA A 78 -4.17 1.64 -5.70
N VAL A 79 -3.19 1.18 -4.94
CA VAL A 79 -2.52 -0.10 -5.14
C VAL A 79 -3.09 -1.09 -4.14
N VAL A 80 -3.55 -2.23 -4.63
CA VAL A 80 -4.11 -3.33 -3.85
C VAL A 80 -3.17 -4.51 -3.91
N LEU A 81 -2.76 -5.03 -2.75
CA LEU A 81 -1.93 -6.22 -2.64
C LEU A 81 -2.79 -7.44 -2.35
N ASP A 82 -2.59 -8.51 -3.12
CA ASP A 82 -3.06 -9.85 -2.79
C ASP A 82 -1.93 -10.59 -2.07
N LEU A 83 -2.14 -10.86 -0.78
CA LEU A 83 -1.21 -11.66 0.05
C LEU A 83 -1.70 -13.10 0.24
N GLY A 84 -2.77 -13.51 -0.45
CA GLY A 84 -3.42 -14.81 -0.27
C GLY A 84 -4.36 -14.92 0.93
N GLY A 85 -4.54 -13.84 1.69
CA GLY A 85 -5.45 -13.75 2.83
C GLY A 85 -6.78 -13.07 2.49
N ARG A 86 -7.69 -13.05 3.47
CA ARG A 86 -9.00 -12.39 3.33
C ARG A 86 -8.89 -10.87 3.17
N VAL A 87 -7.91 -10.26 3.84
CA VAL A 87 -7.67 -8.82 3.83
C VAL A 87 -6.57 -8.49 2.82
N ARG A 88 -6.87 -7.54 1.94
CA ARG A 88 -5.99 -6.99 0.92
C ARG A 88 -5.51 -5.61 1.36
N PRO A 89 -4.24 -5.45 1.76
CA PRO A 89 -3.65 -4.15 1.99
C PRO A 89 -3.86 -3.25 0.77
N THR A 90 -4.43 -2.07 0.98
CA THR A 90 -4.74 -1.12 -0.09
C THR A 90 -4.15 0.23 0.29
N PHE A 91 -3.31 0.81 -0.55
CA PHE A 91 -2.60 2.04 -0.21
C PHE A 91 -2.51 2.98 -1.41
N THR A 92 -2.13 4.22 -1.14
CA THR A 92 -2.24 5.35 -2.08
C THR A 92 -0.89 6.05 -2.15
N PRO A 93 0.07 5.51 -2.93
CA PRO A 93 1.41 6.09 -3.04
C PRO A 93 1.37 7.42 -3.78
N ASP A 94 2.41 8.23 -3.58
CA ASP A 94 2.57 9.49 -4.31
C ASP A 94 2.85 9.29 -5.80
N ASP A 95 3.57 8.22 -6.17
CA ASP A 95 3.80 7.78 -7.56
C ASP A 95 3.36 6.31 -7.77
N PRO A 96 2.07 6.09 -8.15
CA PRO A 96 1.54 4.75 -8.35
C PRO A 96 2.22 3.95 -9.46
N GLU A 97 2.65 4.62 -10.53
CA GLU A 97 3.26 3.96 -11.67
C GLU A 97 4.67 3.48 -11.33
N ARG A 98 5.46 4.31 -10.63
CA ARG A 98 6.76 3.90 -10.12
C ARG A 98 6.66 2.73 -9.16
N VAL A 99 5.71 2.76 -8.23
CA VAL A 99 5.47 1.65 -7.29
C VAL A 99 5.07 0.37 -8.04
N ARG A 100 4.18 0.47 -9.04
CA ARG A 100 3.77 -0.68 -9.86
C ARG A 100 4.96 -1.34 -10.56
N GLN A 101 5.84 -0.54 -11.17
CA GLN A 101 7.04 -1.03 -11.84
C GLN A 101 8.00 -1.74 -10.89
N LEU A 102 8.24 -1.16 -9.70
CA LEU A 102 9.09 -1.75 -8.69
C LEU A 102 8.52 -3.06 -8.16
N LEU A 103 7.21 -3.09 -7.86
CA LEU A 103 6.54 -4.31 -7.42
C LEU A 103 6.62 -5.41 -8.48
N HIS A 104 6.34 -5.10 -9.75
CA HIS A 104 6.41 -6.09 -10.82
C HIS A 104 7.81 -6.68 -10.99
N ARG A 105 8.86 -5.85 -10.87
CA ARG A 105 10.26 -6.32 -10.91
C ARG A 105 10.60 -7.23 -9.72
N SER A 106 10.09 -6.92 -8.54
CA SER A 106 10.46 -7.61 -7.32
C SER A 106 9.63 -8.86 -7.01
N THR A 107 8.46 -9.02 -7.64
CA THR A 107 7.55 -10.17 -7.44
C THR A 107 7.49 -11.14 -8.62
N GLY A 108 8.11 -10.80 -9.75
CA GLY A 108 8.24 -11.67 -10.93
C GLY A 108 9.47 -12.55 -10.84
#